data_AF-A0A6J4RSF3-F1
#
_entry.id   AF-A0A6J4RSF3-F1
#
_cell.length_a   1.000
_cell.length_b   1.000
_cell.length_c   1.000
_cell.angle_alpha   90.00
_cell.angle_beta   90.00
_cell.angle_gamma   90.00
#
_symmetry.space_group_name_H-M   'P 1'
#
loop_
_entity.id
_entity.type
_entity.pdbx_description
1 polymer ?
#
loop_
_entity_poly.entity_id
_entity_poly.type
_entity_poly.pdbx_seq_one_letter_code
_entity_poly.pdbx_strand_id
1 'polypeptide(L)'
;MTPAAHTAPTNAARSADMTDRTARVAPTSITITAGKLAAAILLLACGFHAFWAAGGEWGAATAYGSPQLPPQAATAVIAVLIGCAALLLLARIGVLAMPLPRWMLRVGTWVLVAVFALAGVTNLIQTPDAYARDWHIYFFGPLLLTLAALCAIAERSIPGR
;
A
#
# COMPACT_ATOMS: atom_id res chain seq x y z
N MET A 1 7.96 61.02 -6.66
CA MET A 1 7.46 59.62 -6.68
C MET A 1 8.40 58.81 -7.57
N THR A 2 9.31 58.05 -6.98
CA THR A 2 10.28 57.19 -7.68
C THR A 2 9.60 55.86 -8.03
N PRO A 3 9.65 55.39 -9.29
CA PRO A 3 9.07 54.09 -9.64
C PRO A 3 10.00 52.98 -9.15
N ALA A 4 9.45 52.07 -8.33
CA ALA A 4 10.17 50.89 -7.88
C ALA A 4 10.46 49.97 -9.08
N ALA A 5 11.75 49.78 -9.38
CA ALA A 5 12.20 48.84 -10.41
C ALA A 5 11.81 47.42 -10.00
N HIS A 6 10.82 46.85 -10.70
CA HIS A 6 10.44 45.46 -10.55
C HIS A 6 11.53 44.60 -11.22
N THR A 7 12.53 44.16 -10.44
CA THR A 7 13.60 43.29 -10.93
C THR A 7 13.03 41.91 -11.21
N ALA A 8 12.93 41.55 -12.49
CA ALA A 8 12.59 40.20 -12.91
C ALA A 8 13.65 39.21 -12.39
N PRO A 9 13.26 38.02 -11.91
CA PRO A 9 14.21 37.02 -11.44
C PRO A 9 15.17 36.64 -12.58
N THR A 10 16.46 36.55 -12.27
CA THR A 10 17.50 36.22 -13.23
C THR A 10 17.29 34.81 -13.79
N ASN A 11 17.73 34.56 -15.03
CA ASN A 11 17.62 33.24 -15.66
C ASN A 11 18.23 32.10 -14.82
N ALA A 12 19.23 32.40 -13.97
CA ALA A 12 19.83 31.45 -13.03
C ALA A 12 18.90 31.07 -11.85
N ALA A 13 18.13 32.04 -11.32
CA ALA A 13 17.13 31.74 -10.29
C ALA A 13 15.98 30.91 -10.88
N ARG A 14 15.60 31.19 -12.13
CA ARG A 14 14.58 30.44 -12.86
C ARG A 14 15.03 29.01 -13.19
N SER A 15 16.29 28.81 -13.56
CA SER A 15 16.83 27.48 -13.82
C SER A 15 16.93 26.66 -12.54
N ALA A 16 17.36 27.26 -11.42
CA ALA A 16 17.43 26.61 -10.11
C ALA A 16 16.06 26.21 -9.56
N ASP A 17 15.04 27.08 -9.67
CA ASP A 17 13.65 26.72 -9.30
C ASP A 17 13.11 25.60 -10.19
N MET A 18 13.47 25.58 -11.48
CA MET A 18 13.02 24.53 -12.40
C MET A 18 13.69 23.19 -12.10
N THR A 19 14.99 23.15 -11.80
CA THR A 19 15.67 21.90 -11.36
C THR A 19 15.10 21.38 -10.04
N ASP A 20 14.86 22.25 -9.05
CA ASP A 20 14.26 21.85 -7.77
C ASP A 20 12.80 21.34 -7.95
N ARG A 21 12.01 21.97 -8.83
CA ARG A 21 10.68 21.48 -9.21
C ARG A 21 10.75 20.13 -9.93
N THR A 22 11.64 19.96 -10.90
CA THR A 22 11.78 18.66 -11.61
C THR A 22 12.27 17.55 -10.70
N ALA A 23 13.16 17.83 -9.75
CA ALA A 23 13.60 16.90 -8.72
C ALA A 23 12.47 16.52 -7.75
N ARG A 24 11.55 17.45 -7.45
CA ARG A 24 10.32 17.16 -6.68
C ARG A 24 9.27 16.34 -7.44
N VAL A 25 9.28 16.40 -8.77
CA VAL A 25 8.22 15.81 -9.62
C VAL A 25 8.57 14.39 -10.08
N ALA A 26 9.85 14.00 -10.15
CA ALA A 26 10.23 12.64 -10.49
C ALA A 26 9.88 11.67 -9.33
N PRO A 27 9.22 10.53 -9.59
CA PRO A 27 9.00 9.52 -8.57
C PRO A 27 10.35 9.06 -8.03
N THR A 28 10.58 9.26 -6.72
CA THR A 28 11.84 8.89 -6.08
C THR A 28 11.94 7.37 -5.99
N SER A 29 13.17 6.83 -6.04
CA SER A 29 13.45 5.40 -5.87
C SER A 29 12.74 4.79 -4.64
N ILE A 30 12.57 5.60 -3.58
CA ILE A 30 11.86 5.25 -2.34
C ILE A 30 10.38 4.92 -2.61
N THR A 31 9.66 5.75 -3.38
CA THR A 31 8.22 5.53 -3.66
C THR A 31 7.98 4.25 -4.46
N ILE A 32 8.83 3.97 -5.45
CA ILE A 32 8.76 2.76 -6.27
C ILE A 32 9.11 1.54 -5.43
N THR A 33 10.16 1.62 -4.62
CA THR A 33 10.59 0.51 -3.75
C THR A 33 9.53 0.19 -2.71
N ALA A 34 8.93 1.20 -2.08
CA ALA A 34 7.84 1.02 -1.12
C ALA A 34 6.62 0.33 -1.74
N GLY A 35 6.21 0.76 -2.94
CA GLY A 35 5.09 0.14 -3.64
C GLY A 35 5.37 -1.30 -4.06
N LYS A 36 6.59 -1.61 -4.53
CA LYS A 36 7.01 -3.00 -4.84
C LYS A 36 6.99 -3.88 -3.60
N LEU A 37 7.50 -3.37 -2.47
CA LEU A 37 7.51 -4.11 -1.21
C LEU A 37 6.08 -4.41 -0.72
N ALA A 38 5.21 -3.40 -0.71
CA ALA A 38 3.80 -3.60 -0.36
C ALA A 38 3.11 -4.61 -1.29
N ALA A 39 3.30 -4.47 -2.60
CA ALA A 39 2.74 -5.41 -3.58
C ALA A 39 3.26 -6.84 -3.37
N ALA A 40 4.54 -7.03 -3.07
CA ALA A 40 5.12 -8.34 -2.78
C ALA A 40 4.48 -8.98 -1.54
N ILE A 41 4.32 -8.23 -0.44
CA ILE A 41 3.65 -8.71 0.77
C ILE A 41 2.21 -9.12 0.47
N LEU A 42 1.47 -8.31 -0.30
CA LEU A 42 0.10 -8.63 -0.69
C LEU A 42 0.03 -9.86 -1.59
N LEU A 43 0.95 -10.03 -2.54
CA LEU A 43 0.99 -11.23 -3.39
C LEU A 43 1.28 -12.50 -2.59
N LEU A 44 2.16 -12.43 -1.58
CA LEU A 44 2.39 -13.54 -0.67
C LEU A 44 1.12 -13.89 0.10
N ALA A 45 0.45 -12.89 0.69
CA ALA A 45 -0.82 -13.09 1.39
C ALA A 45 -1.92 -13.64 0.47
N CYS A 46 -2.00 -13.15 -0.78
CA CYS A 46 -2.89 -13.67 -1.81
C CYS A 46 -2.62 -15.16 -2.08
N GLY A 47 -1.35 -15.55 -2.19
CA GLY A 47 -0.95 -16.95 -2.38
C GLY A 47 -1.41 -17.86 -1.23
N PHE A 48 -1.25 -17.41 0.02
CA PHE A 48 -1.76 -18.13 1.19
C PHE A 48 -3.27 -18.30 1.16
N HIS A 49 -4.02 -17.23 0.89
CA HIS A 49 -5.48 -17.31 0.78
C HIS A 49 -5.94 -18.19 -0.39
N ALA A 50 -5.24 -18.15 -1.53
CA ALA A 50 -5.54 -19.03 -2.66
C ALA A 50 -5.28 -20.51 -2.31
N PHE A 51 -4.18 -20.80 -1.59
CA PHE A 51 -3.87 -22.13 -1.10
C PHE A 51 -4.94 -22.66 -0.13
N TRP A 52 -5.38 -21.85 0.83
CA TRP A 52 -6.47 -22.22 1.75
C TRP A 52 -7.81 -22.36 1.03
N ALA A 53 -8.08 -21.52 0.03
CA ALA A 53 -9.28 -21.64 -0.80
C ALA A 53 -9.31 -22.95 -1.60
N ALA A 54 -8.15 -23.46 -1.99
CA ALA A 54 -8.00 -24.76 -2.65
C ALA A 54 -8.05 -25.97 -1.67
N GLY A 55 -8.28 -25.73 -0.37
CA GLY A 55 -8.36 -26.78 0.66
C GLY A 55 -7.04 -27.10 1.36
N GLY A 56 -6.00 -26.31 1.15
CA GLY A 56 -4.78 -26.42 1.95
C GLY A 56 -5.01 -26.01 3.40
N GLU A 57 -4.42 -26.70 4.37
CA GLU A 57 -4.62 -26.43 5.81
C GLU A 57 -3.35 -25.91 6.51
N TRP A 58 -2.22 -25.87 5.81
CA TRP A 58 -0.95 -25.46 6.39
C TRP A 58 -1.01 -24.03 6.92
N GLY A 59 -0.63 -23.85 8.20
CA GLY A 59 -0.64 -22.55 8.88
C GLY A 59 -2.03 -21.97 9.17
N ALA A 60 -3.13 -22.65 8.80
CA ALA A 60 -4.49 -22.17 9.00
C ALA A 60 -4.83 -22.05 10.50
N ALA A 61 -4.51 -23.09 11.28
CA ALA A 61 -4.73 -23.08 12.73
C ALA A 61 -3.97 -21.95 13.43
N THR A 62 -2.77 -21.65 12.94
CA THR A 62 -1.99 -20.50 13.39
C THR A 62 -2.76 -19.22 13.01
N ALA A 63 -2.99 -19.00 11.71
CA ALA A 63 -3.57 -17.76 11.15
C ALA A 63 -5.02 -17.44 11.53
N TYR A 64 -5.83 -18.42 11.90
CA TYR A 64 -7.23 -18.21 12.28
C TYR A 64 -7.49 -18.48 13.75
N GLY A 65 -6.50 -18.98 14.50
CA GLY A 65 -6.68 -19.44 15.88
C GLY A 65 -7.59 -20.67 16.01
N SER A 66 -7.99 -21.27 14.88
CA SER A 66 -8.78 -22.50 14.79
C SER A 66 -8.35 -23.31 13.56
N PRO A 67 -8.30 -24.65 13.64
CA PRO A 67 -8.12 -25.51 12.47
C PRO A 67 -9.24 -25.35 11.43
N GLN A 68 -10.40 -24.84 11.82
CA GLN A 68 -11.50 -24.60 10.88
C GLN A 68 -11.21 -23.37 10.03
N LEU A 69 -10.96 -23.62 8.74
CA LEU A 69 -10.90 -22.57 7.75
C LEU A 69 -12.27 -21.89 7.58
N PRO A 70 -12.29 -20.58 7.26
CA PRO A 70 -13.48 -19.94 6.73
C PRO A 70 -13.98 -20.69 5.49
N PRO A 71 -15.27 -20.53 5.11
CA PRO A 71 -15.79 -21.12 3.88
C PRO A 71 -14.86 -20.83 2.70
N GLN A 72 -14.51 -21.86 1.92
CA GLN A 72 -13.54 -21.76 0.81
C GLN A 72 -13.86 -20.59 -0.14
N ALA A 73 -15.15 -20.36 -0.41
CA ALA A 73 -15.62 -19.24 -1.20
C ALA A 73 -15.25 -17.86 -0.60
N ALA A 74 -15.35 -17.71 0.72
CA ALA A 74 -14.96 -16.48 1.41
C ALA A 74 -13.44 -16.25 1.32
N THR A 75 -12.64 -17.30 1.52
CA THR A 75 -11.17 -17.24 1.39
C THR A 75 -10.75 -16.93 -0.05
N ALA A 76 -11.45 -17.47 -1.06
CA ALA A 76 -11.22 -17.16 -2.47
C ALA A 76 -11.51 -15.69 -2.79
N VAL A 77 -12.62 -15.14 -2.27
CA VAL A 77 -12.94 -13.72 -2.41
C VAL A 77 -11.84 -12.84 -1.80
N ILE A 78 -11.34 -13.20 -0.61
CA ILE A 78 -10.23 -12.48 0.03
C ILE A 78 -8.97 -12.54 -0.85
N ALA A 79 -8.62 -13.71 -1.39
CA ALA A 79 -7.49 -13.85 -2.31
C ALA A 79 -7.61 -12.91 -3.51
N VAL A 80 -8.78 -12.86 -4.14
CA VAL A 80 -9.05 -11.96 -5.28
C VAL A 80 -8.89 -10.49 -4.87
N LEU A 81 -9.48 -10.07 -3.75
CA LEU A 81 -9.39 -8.68 -3.27
C LEU A 81 -7.94 -8.26 -3.00
N ILE A 82 -7.16 -9.13 -2.35
CA ILE A 82 -5.74 -8.87 -2.07
C ILE A 82 -4.92 -8.84 -3.37
N GLY A 83 -5.19 -9.76 -4.30
CA GLY A 83 -4.57 -9.78 -5.62
C GLY A 83 -4.84 -8.48 -6.40
N CYS A 84 -6.10 -8.01 -6.42
CA CYS A 84 -6.47 -6.74 -7.01
C CYS A 84 -5.76 -5.56 -6.35
N ALA A 85 -5.62 -5.55 -5.02
CA ALA A 85 -4.89 -4.52 -4.30
C ALA A 85 -3.39 -4.47 -4.69
N ALA A 86 -2.75 -5.63 -4.85
CA ALA A 86 -1.37 -5.72 -5.30
C ALA A 86 -1.20 -5.19 -6.73
N LEU A 87 -2.09 -5.59 -7.65
CA LEU A 87 -2.08 -5.10 -9.03
C LEU A 87 -2.31 -3.58 -9.11
N LEU A 88 -3.22 -3.06 -8.29
CA LEU A 88 -3.47 -1.62 -8.18
C LEU A 88 -2.22 -0.87 -7.76
N LEU A 89 -1.49 -1.35 -6.74
CA LEU A 89 -0.22 -0.75 -6.31
C LEU A 89 0.85 -0.80 -7.40
N LEU A 90 1.00 -1.92 -8.11
CA LEU A 90 1.95 -2.03 -9.23
C LEU A 90 1.61 -1.08 -10.37
N ALA A 91 0.31 -0.91 -10.68
CA ALA A 91 -0.14 0.07 -11.65
C ALA A 91 0.13 1.51 -11.16
N ARG A 92 -0.09 1.77 -9.87
CA ARG A 92 0.11 3.08 -9.25
C ARG A 92 1.55 3.57 -9.34
N ILE A 93 2.53 2.69 -9.16
CA ILE A 93 3.96 3.01 -9.24
C ILE A 93 4.54 2.87 -10.66
N GLY A 94 3.69 2.63 -11.67
CA GLY A 94 4.10 2.54 -13.07
C GLY A 94 4.87 1.28 -13.44
N VAL A 95 4.84 0.23 -12.61
CA VAL A 95 5.42 -1.08 -12.94
C VAL A 95 4.51 -1.85 -13.90
N LEU A 96 3.20 -1.70 -13.75
CA LEU A 96 2.21 -2.32 -14.62
C LEU A 96 1.44 -1.25 -15.39
N ALA A 97 1.38 -1.37 -16.72
CA ALA A 97 0.52 -0.51 -17.53
C ALA A 97 -0.91 -1.04 -17.50
N MET A 98 -1.79 -0.37 -16.75
CA MET A 98 -3.23 -0.66 -16.75
C MET A 98 -4.01 0.55 -17.29
N PRO A 99 -5.07 0.33 -18.11
CA PRO A 99 -5.90 1.40 -18.66
C PRO A 99 -6.89 1.93 -17.61
N LEU A 100 -6.39 2.36 -16.44
CA LEU A 100 -7.20 2.85 -15.33
C LEU A 100 -7.07 4.38 -15.23
N PRO A 101 -8.16 5.12 -14.99
CA PRO A 101 -8.09 6.55 -14.75
C PRO A 101 -7.19 6.87 -13.55
N ARG A 102 -6.40 7.94 -13.65
CA ARG A 102 -5.48 8.37 -12.57
C ARG A 102 -6.18 8.61 -11.24
N TRP A 103 -7.41 9.14 -11.26
CA TRP A 103 -8.20 9.36 -10.06
C TRP A 103 -8.55 8.05 -9.35
N MET A 104 -8.77 6.96 -10.10
CA MET A 104 -9.15 5.68 -9.54
C MET A 104 -7.95 4.98 -8.89
N LEU A 105 -6.77 5.07 -9.49
CA LEU A 105 -5.52 4.58 -8.89
C LEU A 105 -5.21 5.32 -7.58
N ARG A 106 -5.43 6.63 -7.56
CA ARG A 106 -5.27 7.47 -6.38
C ARG A 106 -6.25 7.11 -5.27
N VAL A 107 -7.56 7.11 -5.57
CA VAL A 107 -8.60 6.79 -4.58
C VAL A 107 -8.42 5.37 -4.07
N GLY A 108 -8.16 4.39 -4.96
CA GLY A 108 -7.92 3.01 -4.56
C GLY A 108 -6.72 2.85 -3.63
N THR A 109 -5.63 3.58 -3.88
CA THR A 109 -4.45 3.53 -3.00
C THR A 109 -4.76 4.14 -1.63
N TRP A 110 -5.53 5.23 -1.56
CA TRP A 110 -6.00 5.80 -0.29
C TRP A 110 -6.96 4.89 0.47
N VAL A 111 -7.82 4.17 -0.24
CA VAL A 111 -8.70 3.15 0.37
C VAL A 111 -7.84 2.05 1.01
N LEU A 112 -6.78 1.59 0.35
CA LEU A 112 -5.85 0.61 0.94
C LEU A 112 -5.18 1.15 2.21
N VAL A 113 -4.73 2.40 2.19
CA VAL A 113 -4.17 3.06 3.39
C VAL A 113 -5.18 3.04 4.54
N ALA A 114 -6.43 3.45 4.28
CA ALA A 114 -7.47 3.49 5.30
C ALA A 114 -7.81 2.10 5.85
N VAL A 115 -7.99 1.11 4.98
CA VAL A 115 -8.32 -0.27 5.35
C VAL A 115 -7.20 -0.89 6.18
N PHE A 116 -5.94 -0.78 5.75
CA PHE A 116 -4.82 -1.35 6.51
C PHE A 116 -4.54 -0.61 7.82
N ALA A 117 -4.70 0.71 7.85
CA ALA A 117 -4.57 1.48 9.09
C ALA A 117 -5.66 1.09 10.09
N LEU A 118 -6.92 1.03 9.65
CA LEU A 118 -8.03 0.62 10.51
C LEU A 118 -7.85 -0.82 10.99
N ALA A 119 -7.56 -1.76 10.09
CA ALA A 119 -7.33 -3.16 10.44
C ALA A 119 -6.17 -3.31 11.44
N GLY A 120 -5.05 -2.63 11.20
CA GLY A 120 -3.89 -2.63 12.11
C GLY A 120 -4.23 -2.10 13.50
N VAL A 121 -4.90 -0.94 13.58
CA VAL A 121 -5.35 -0.37 14.87
C VAL A 121 -6.33 -1.31 15.56
N THR A 122 -7.33 -1.84 14.86
CA THR A 122 -8.32 -2.76 15.45
C THR A 122 -7.66 -4.01 16.01
N ASN A 123 -6.62 -4.53 15.34
CA ASN A 123 -5.87 -5.69 15.80
C ASN A 123 -5.04 -5.38 17.05
N LEU A 124 -4.49 -4.17 17.16
CA LEU A 124 -3.70 -3.74 18.33
C LEU A 124 -4.54 -3.45 19.58
N ILE A 125 -5.80 -3.01 19.41
CA ILE A 125 -6.70 -2.70 20.54
C ILE A 125 -7.52 -3.90 21.02
N GLN A 126 -7.50 -5.02 20.29
CA GLN A 126 -8.19 -6.24 20.72
C GLN A 126 -7.57 -6.74 22.03
N THR A 127 -8.40 -6.89 23.07
CA THR A 127 -7.96 -7.43 24.37
C THR A 127 -7.67 -8.93 24.23
N PRO A 128 -6.52 -9.44 24.68
CA PRO A 128 -6.17 -10.85 24.53
C PRO A 128 -7.04 -11.72 25.44
N ASP A 129 -7.94 -12.52 24.87
CA ASP A 129 -8.53 -13.67 25.56
C ASP A 129 -7.56 -14.86 25.45
N ALA A 130 -7.07 -15.24 26.65
CA ALA A 130 -6.16 -16.31 27.05
C ALA A 130 -5.43 -17.12 25.93
N TYR A 131 -4.11 -16.93 25.87
CA TYR A 131 -3.06 -17.83 25.38
C TYR A 131 -3.00 -18.18 23.87
N ALA A 132 -4.06 -18.03 23.08
CA ALA A 132 -4.03 -18.39 21.65
C ALA A 132 -3.60 -17.25 20.68
N ARG A 133 -3.21 -16.07 21.18
CA ARG A 133 -3.40 -14.81 20.41
C ARG A 133 -2.27 -13.78 20.43
N ASP A 134 -1.18 -14.02 21.13
CA ASP A 134 -0.12 -13.01 21.27
C ASP A 134 0.54 -12.70 19.92
N TRP A 135 0.84 -13.74 19.14
CA TRP A 135 1.54 -13.58 17.86
C TRP A 135 0.73 -12.80 16.82
N HIS A 136 -0.61 -12.86 16.87
CA HIS A 136 -1.47 -12.08 15.99
C HIS A 136 -1.30 -10.58 16.22
N ILE A 137 -1.37 -10.16 17.48
CA ILE A 137 -1.26 -8.74 17.85
C ILE A 137 0.15 -8.23 17.57
N TYR A 138 1.18 -9.00 17.92
CA TYR A 138 2.57 -8.58 17.74
C TYR A 138 3.06 -8.60 16.30
N PHE A 139 2.51 -9.47 15.44
CA PHE A 139 2.94 -9.58 14.05
C PHE A 139 1.98 -8.91 13.07
N PHE A 140 0.69 -9.25 13.09
CA PHE A 140 -0.26 -8.73 12.10
C PHE A 140 -0.58 -7.25 12.29
N GLY A 141 -0.80 -6.79 13.52
CA GLY A 141 -1.04 -5.36 13.80
C GLY A 141 0.05 -4.46 13.20
N PRO A 142 1.32 -4.64 13.57
CA PRO A 142 2.44 -3.88 13.00
C PRO A 142 2.63 -4.08 11.50
N LEU A 143 2.40 -5.29 10.98
CA LEU A 143 2.49 -5.57 9.55
C LEU A 143 1.45 -4.75 8.75
N LEU A 144 0.20 -4.69 9.24
CA LEU A 144 -0.87 -3.92 8.61
C LEU A 144 -0.57 -2.41 8.65
N LEU A 145 -0.06 -1.90 9.77
CA LEU A 145 0.37 -0.50 9.85
C LEU A 145 1.56 -0.20 8.92
N THR A 146 2.49 -1.15 8.79
CA THR A 146 3.62 -1.05 7.86
C THR A 146 3.12 -1.02 6.41
N LEU A 147 2.16 -1.88 6.05
CA LEU A 147 1.49 -1.86 4.75
C LEU A 147 0.78 -0.52 4.50
N ALA A 148 0.07 0.02 5.49
CA ALA A 148 -0.57 1.33 5.38
C ALA A 148 0.46 2.44 5.10
N ALA A 149 1.59 2.44 5.83
CA ALA A 149 2.69 3.39 5.61
C ALA A 149 3.33 3.24 4.22
N LEU A 150 3.60 2.00 3.78
CA LEU A 150 4.16 1.73 2.45
C LEU A 150 3.20 2.18 1.35
N CYS A 151 1.90 1.95 1.49
CA CYS A 151 0.88 2.43 0.56
C CYS A 151 0.82 3.96 0.52
N ALA A 152 0.91 4.62 1.68
CA ALA A 152 0.93 6.09 1.76
C ALA A 152 2.20 6.69 1.15
N ILE A 153 3.34 6.01 1.24
CA ILE A 153 4.58 6.40 0.57
C ILE A 153 4.45 6.17 -0.95
N ALA A 154 3.91 5.03 -1.36
CA ALA A 154 3.71 4.69 -2.77
C ALA A 154 2.75 5.66 -3.48
N GLU A 155 1.74 6.16 -2.78
CA GLU A 155 0.82 7.20 -3.29
C GLU A 155 1.52 8.51 -3.63
N ARG A 156 2.71 8.79 -3.07
CA ARG A 156 3.49 9.97 -3.44
C ARG A 156 4.19 9.82 -4.80
N SER A 157 4.23 8.62 -5.37
CA SER A 157 4.67 8.48 -6.75
C SER A 157 3.70 9.29 -7.63
N ILE A 158 4.18 10.23 -8.42
CA ILE A 158 3.33 10.83 -9.46
C ILE A 158 3.39 9.86 -10.64
N PRO A 159 2.25 9.38 -11.19
CA PRO A 159 2.29 8.64 -12.44
C PRO A 159 2.76 9.59 -13.55
N GLY A 160 4.07 9.64 -13.76
CA GLY A 160 4.70 10.29 -14.89
C GLY A 160 4.57 9.38 -16.09
N ARG A 161 3.40 9.40 -16.75
CA ARG A 161 3.11 9.06 -18.14
C ARG A 161 1.63 9.28 -18.40
#